data_AF-A0A2A4GDZ5-F1
#
_entry.id   AF-A0A2A4GDZ5-F1
#
_cell.length_a   1.000
_cell.length_b   1.000
_cell.length_c   1.000
_cell.angle_alpha   90.00
_cell.angle_beta   90.00
_cell.angle_gamma   90.00
#
_symmetry.space_group_name_H-M   'P 1'
#
loop_
_entity.id
_entity.type
_entity.pdbx_description
1 polymer ?
#
loop_
_entity_poly.entity_id
_entity_poly.type
_entity_poly.pdbx_seq_one_letter_code
_entity_poly.pdbx_strand_id
1 'polypeptide(L)'
;MRVVWYLVLCLLCVAKPSYALIHSDAKAGSADFLISACQEYIEIYDKKDAPYFGAFLTTSKEESFRAGYCLGALMNADNMCTSYGTQSVYRAAEIIASVTLDDAYSETRLLEHAVCR
;
A
#
# COMPACT_ATOMS: atom_id res chain seq x y z
N MET A 1 23.34 35.67 23.56
CA MET A 1 22.33 36.10 22.56
C MET A 1 22.56 35.51 21.15
N ARG A 2 23.79 35.51 20.60
CA ARG A 2 24.05 34.98 19.24
C ARG A 2 23.77 33.48 19.07
N VAL A 3 24.05 32.67 20.09
CA VAL A 3 23.83 31.21 20.07
C VAL A 3 22.34 30.84 20.01
N VAL A 4 21.49 31.58 20.73
CA VAL A 4 20.03 31.40 20.70
C VAL A 4 19.49 31.70 19.30
N TRP A 5 20.06 32.68 18.61
CA TRP A 5 19.64 33.03 17.26
C TRP A 5 19.98 31.92 16.25
N TYR A 6 21.16 31.30 16.37
CA TYR A 6 21.53 30.15 15.52
C TYR A 6 20.65 28.93 15.79
N LEU A 7 20.25 28.68 17.03
CA LEU A 7 19.33 27.59 17.38
C LEU A 7 17.92 27.81 16.81
N VAL A 8 17.40 29.04 16.89
CA VAL A 8 16.09 29.39 16.31
C VAL A 8 16.12 29.30 14.78
N LEU A 9 17.22 29.74 14.14
CA LEU A 9 17.40 29.64 12.70
C LEU A 9 17.46 28.17 12.23
N CYS A 10 18.12 27.30 13.00
CA CYS A 10 18.22 25.88 12.71
C CYS A 10 16.86 25.16 12.81
N LEU A 11 16.04 25.52 13.81
CA LEU A 11 14.68 24.99 13.99
C LEU A 11 13.73 25.37 12.85
N LEU A 12 13.88 26.56 12.27
CA LEU A 12 13.08 27.01 11.13
C LEU A 12 13.42 26.26 9.82
N CYS A 13 14.64 25.73 9.68
CA CYS A 13 15.03 25.00 8.47
C CYS A 13 14.46 23.57 8.38
N VAL A 14 14.02 22.98 9.49
CA VAL A 14 13.45 21.61 9.52
C VAL A 14 11.94 21.61 9.28
N ALA A 15 11.28 22.76 9.38
CA ALA A 15 9.87 22.94 9.10
C ALA A 15 9.62 23.05 7.58
N LYS A 16 10.03 22.07 6.79
CA LYS A 16 9.54 21.95 5.42
C LYS A 16 8.19 21.24 5.43
N PRO A 17 7.16 21.78 4.77
CA PRO A 17 5.90 21.07 4.65
C PRO A 17 6.15 19.78 3.87
N SER A 18 5.72 18.65 4.42
CA SER A 18 5.67 17.39 3.67
C SER A 18 4.66 17.58 2.54
N TYR A 19 5.15 17.71 1.31
CA TYR A 19 4.31 17.64 0.13
C TYR A 19 3.84 16.19 0.00
N ALA A 20 2.59 15.92 0.38
CA ALA A 20 1.96 14.65 0.10
C ALA A 20 1.74 14.57 -1.42
N LEU A 21 2.40 13.61 -2.07
CA LEU A 21 2.13 13.26 -3.46
C LEU A 21 0.71 12.72 -3.54
N ILE A 22 -0.17 13.46 -4.21
CA ILE A 22 -1.54 13.04 -4.51
C ILE A 22 -1.44 11.89 -5.52
N HIS A 23 -1.58 10.66 -5.03
CA HIS A 23 -1.76 9.48 -5.87
C HIS A 23 -3.19 8.98 -5.69
N SER A 24 -3.97 9.16 -6.77
CA SER A 24 -5.34 8.69 -7.03
C SER A 24 -6.41 9.18 -6.04
N ASP A 25 -7.41 9.91 -6.55
CA ASP A 25 -8.66 10.25 -5.84
C ASP A 25 -9.59 9.04 -5.64
N ALA A 26 -9.14 7.83 -5.99
CA ALA A 26 -9.91 6.60 -5.80
C ALA A 26 -10.18 6.39 -4.31
N LYS A 27 -11.46 6.22 -3.96
CA LYS A 27 -11.90 6.04 -2.59
C LYS A 27 -11.61 4.60 -2.13
N ALA A 28 -11.10 4.44 -0.92
CA ALA A 28 -11.07 3.14 -0.26
C ALA A 28 -12.44 2.45 -0.35
N GLY A 29 -12.45 1.19 -0.76
CA GLY A 29 -13.65 0.44 -1.07
C GLY A 29 -13.95 0.26 -2.57
N SER A 30 -13.25 0.98 -3.46
CA SER A 30 -13.38 0.77 -4.91
C SER A 30 -12.41 -0.31 -5.41
N ALA A 31 -12.77 -0.96 -6.51
CA ALA A 31 -11.87 -1.90 -7.19
C ALA A 31 -10.57 -1.23 -7.66
N ASP A 32 -10.65 -0.01 -8.21
CA ASP A 32 -9.48 0.74 -8.66
C ASP A 32 -8.52 1.05 -7.50
N PHE A 33 -9.08 1.39 -6.33
CA PHE A 33 -8.29 1.62 -5.14
C PHE A 33 -7.62 0.32 -4.67
N LEU A 34 -8.34 -0.81 -4.66
CA LEU A 34 -7.77 -2.09 -4.29
C LEU A 34 -6.66 -2.54 -5.26
N ILE A 35 -6.84 -2.36 -6.58
CA ILE A 35 -5.83 -2.69 -7.59
C ILE A 35 -4.57 -1.85 -7.39
N SER A 36 -4.72 -0.53 -7.27
CA SER A 36 -3.58 0.37 -7.02
C SER A 36 -2.91 0.11 -5.67
N ALA A 37 -3.68 -0.23 -4.64
CA ALA A 37 -3.16 -0.62 -3.33
C ALA A 37 -2.35 -1.91 -3.38
N CYS A 38 -2.80 -2.91 -4.14
CA CYS A 38 -2.08 -4.17 -4.30
C CYS A 38 -0.87 -4.05 -5.21
N GLN A 39 -0.91 -3.14 -6.20
CA GLN A 39 0.28 -2.75 -6.96
C GLN A 39 1.35 -2.12 -6.05
N GLU A 40 0.97 -1.17 -5.20
CA GLU A 40 1.88 -0.56 -4.22
C GLU A 40 2.48 -1.62 -3.27
N TYR A 41 1.64 -2.56 -2.80
CA TYR A 41 2.09 -3.66 -1.94
C TYR A 41 3.16 -4.52 -2.64
N ILE A 42 2.93 -4.98 -3.86
CA ILE A 42 3.93 -5.81 -4.56
C ILE A 42 5.18 -5.01 -4.89
N GLU A 43 5.06 -3.72 -5.24
CA GLU A 43 6.21 -2.87 -5.53
C GLU A 43 7.09 -2.64 -4.30
N ILE A 44 6.52 -2.49 -3.10
CA ILE A 44 7.30 -2.38 -1.86
C ILE A 44 8.07 -3.68 -1.58
N TYR A 45 7.47 -4.83 -1.91
CA TYR A 45 8.08 -6.14 -1.72
C TYR A 45 9.08 -6.49 -2.84
N ASP A 46 8.91 -5.96 -4.06
CA ASP A 46 9.74 -6.24 -5.25
C ASP A 46 10.87 -5.22 -5.47
N LYS A 47 10.69 -3.93 -5.17
CA LYS A 47 11.72 -2.86 -5.30
C LYS A 47 12.95 -3.03 -4.41
N LYS A 48 13.04 -4.10 -3.63
CA LYS A 48 14.09 -4.30 -2.64
C LYS A 48 14.92 -5.52 -3.03
N ASP A 49 15.83 -5.30 -3.96
CA ASP A 49 17.10 -6.05 -4.08
C ASP A 49 17.95 -6.00 -2.79
N ALA A 50 17.48 -5.32 -1.73
CA ALA A 50 18.02 -5.33 -0.38
C ALA A 50 17.14 -6.23 0.50
N PRO A 51 17.73 -6.99 1.46
CA PRO A 51 16.92 -7.79 2.39
C PRO A 51 15.84 -6.91 2.99
N TYR A 52 14.59 -7.38 3.03
CA TYR A 52 13.35 -6.80 3.62
C TYR A 52 13.54 -5.74 4.74
N PHE A 53 14.62 -5.87 5.50
CA PHE A 53 15.22 -4.92 6.42
C PHE A 53 15.54 -3.54 5.78
N GLY A 54 14.51 -2.73 5.59
CA GLY A 54 14.65 -1.36 5.11
C GLY A 54 13.45 -0.87 4.33
N ALA A 55 12.57 -1.78 3.87
CA ALA A 55 11.13 -1.59 3.64
C ALA A 55 10.61 -0.21 4.01
N PHE A 56 10.30 -0.16 5.30
CA PHE A 56 9.73 0.95 6.03
C PHE A 56 10.52 2.27 6.01
N LEU A 57 11.84 2.27 5.81
CA LEU A 57 12.65 3.49 5.86
C LEU A 57 12.52 4.34 4.59
N THR A 58 12.16 3.73 3.47
CA THR A 58 12.06 4.42 2.17
C THR A 58 10.63 4.48 1.64
N THR A 59 9.67 3.89 2.35
CA THR A 59 8.25 3.94 2.02
C THR A 59 7.63 5.15 2.69
N SER A 60 6.94 5.99 1.93
CA SER A 60 6.18 7.13 2.46
C SER A 60 4.98 6.65 3.28
N LYS A 61 4.36 7.58 4.01
CA LYS A 61 3.18 7.28 4.83
C LYS A 61 2.00 6.82 3.96
N GLU A 62 1.80 7.49 2.84
CA GLU A 62 0.72 7.25 1.90
C GLU A 62 0.86 5.89 1.21
N GLU A 63 2.07 5.55 0.76
CA GLU A 63 2.39 4.23 0.18
C GLU A 63 2.20 3.12 1.23
N SER A 64 2.66 3.36 2.47
CA SER A 64 2.46 2.41 3.58
C SER A 64 0.97 2.17 3.87
N PHE A 65 0.15 3.22 3.78
CA PHE A 65 -1.29 3.11 4.00
C PHE A 65 -1.98 2.29 2.89
N ARG A 66 -1.64 2.57 1.62
CA ARG A 66 -2.16 1.80 0.48
C ARG A 66 -1.73 0.33 0.53
N ALA A 67 -0.45 0.06 0.76
CA ALA A 67 0.03 -1.31 0.89
C ALA A 67 -0.60 -2.04 2.08
N GLY A 68 -0.76 -1.34 3.21
CA GLY A 68 -1.48 -1.85 4.38
C GLY A 68 -2.95 -2.17 4.09
N TYR A 69 -3.61 -1.37 3.25
CA TYR A 69 -4.98 -1.65 2.81
C TYR A 69 -5.08 -2.97 2.03
N CYS A 70 -4.23 -3.18 1.02
CA CYS A 70 -4.23 -4.45 0.26
C CYS A 70 -3.97 -5.65 1.18
N LEU A 71 -2.96 -5.57 2.05
CA LEU A 71 -2.64 -6.61 3.02
C LEU A 71 -3.86 -6.94 3.91
N GLY A 72 -4.50 -5.91 4.48
CA GLY A 72 -5.67 -6.09 5.35
C GLY A 72 -6.86 -6.69 4.61
N ALA A 73 -7.14 -6.23 3.39
CA ALA A 73 -8.25 -6.72 2.57
C ALA A 73 -8.07 -8.21 2.21
N LEU A 74 -6.86 -8.60 1.80
CA LEU A 74 -6.53 -9.99 1.47
C LEU A 74 -6.60 -10.90 2.69
N MET A 75 -6.04 -10.50 3.84
CA MET A 75 -6.11 -11.28 5.08
C MET A 75 -7.54 -11.44 5.59
N ASN A 76 -8.35 -10.39 5.45
CA ASN A 76 -9.76 -10.47 5.81
C ASN A 76 -10.52 -11.42 4.87
N ALA A 77 -10.26 -11.37 3.56
CA ALA A 77 -10.86 -12.28 2.59
C ALA A 77 -10.45 -13.73 2.85
N ASP A 78 -9.17 -13.99 3.14
CA ASP A 78 -8.63 -15.32 3.45
C ASP A 78 -9.38 -15.98 4.61
N ASN A 79 -9.59 -15.22 5.69
CA ASN A 79 -10.40 -15.68 6.82
C ASN A 79 -11.86 -16.00 6.46
N MET A 80 -12.44 -15.33 5.46
CA MET A 80 -13.82 -15.53 5.03
C MET A 80 -13.99 -16.71 4.07
N CYS A 81 -12.98 -17.03 3.27
CA CYS A 81 -13.07 -17.99 2.17
C CYS A 81 -13.12 -19.48 2.58
N THR A 82 -13.01 -19.82 3.87
CA THR A 82 -12.90 -21.21 4.41
C THR A 82 -11.89 -22.13 3.68
N SER A 83 -11.05 -21.58 2.82
CA SER A 83 -10.13 -22.34 1.99
C SER A 83 -8.92 -22.75 2.82
N TYR A 84 -8.66 -24.06 2.85
CA TYR A 84 -7.46 -24.66 3.44
C TYR A 84 -6.23 -24.50 2.53
N GLY A 85 -6.33 -23.70 1.47
CA GLY A 85 -5.31 -23.47 0.46
C GLY A 85 -4.48 -22.22 0.76
N THR A 86 -3.25 -22.45 1.19
CA THR A 86 -2.22 -21.49 1.59
C THR A 86 -1.70 -20.62 0.44
N GLN A 87 -2.53 -19.83 -0.24
CA GLN A 87 -2.02 -18.89 -1.23
C GLN A 87 -1.32 -17.75 -0.49
N SER A 88 -0.06 -17.46 -0.84
CA SER A 88 0.66 -16.37 -0.18
C SER A 88 -0.05 -15.05 -0.45
N VAL A 89 -0.11 -14.17 0.55
CA VAL A 89 -0.71 -12.82 0.40
C VAL A 89 -0.10 -12.09 -0.79
N TYR A 90 1.22 -12.23 -0.99
CA TYR A 90 1.91 -11.68 -2.15
C TYR A 90 1.34 -12.19 -3.47
N ARG A 91 1.10 -13.50 -3.59
CA ARG A 91 0.55 -14.08 -4.82
C ARG A 91 -0.89 -13.63 -5.09
N ALA A 92 -1.70 -13.47 -4.03
CA ALA A 92 -3.04 -12.91 -4.17
C ALA A 92 -2.99 -11.43 -4.60
N ALA A 93 -2.06 -10.65 -4.05
CA ALA A 93 -1.83 -9.27 -4.44
C ALA A 93 -1.39 -9.12 -5.91
N GLU A 94 -0.51 -10.00 -6.41
CA GLU A 94 -0.13 -10.05 -7.83
C GLU A 94 -1.34 -10.27 -8.76
N ILE A 95 -2.24 -11.18 -8.38
CA ILE A 95 -3.46 -11.46 -9.18
C ILE A 95 -4.29 -10.19 -9.30
N ILE A 96 -4.56 -9.52 -8.18
CA ILE A 96 -5.37 -8.29 -8.15
C ILE A 96 -4.68 -7.17 -8.93
N ALA A 97 -3.37 -6.97 -8.74
CA ALA A 97 -2.59 -5.95 -9.43
C ALA A 97 -2.53 -6.16 -10.95
N SER A 98 -2.69 -7.40 -11.43
CA SER A 98 -2.68 -7.74 -12.85
C SER A 98 -4.02 -7.50 -13.58
N VAL A 99 -5.08 -7.14 -12.85
CA VAL A 99 -6.41 -6.93 -13.45
C VAL A 99 -6.45 -5.59 -14.18
N THR A 100 -6.73 -5.64 -15.48
CA THR A 100 -7.12 -4.46 -16.26
C THR A 100 -8.59 -4.15 -16.06
N LEU A 101 -8.89 -2.92 -15.66
CA LEU A 101 -10.25 -2.45 -15.36
C LEU A 101 -11.11 -2.39 -16.62
N ASP A 102 -11.90 -3.43 -16.86
CA ASP A 102 -13.10 -3.36 -17.69
C ASP A 102 -14.32 -3.24 -16.74
N ASP A 103 -14.51 -2.03 -16.20
CA ASP A 103 -15.72 -1.38 -15.63
C ASP A 103 -16.78 -2.13 -14.78
N ALA A 104 -16.60 -3.38 -14.34
CA ALA A 104 -17.66 -4.09 -13.60
C ALA A 104 -17.22 -4.96 -12.40
N TYR A 105 -15.96 -4.90 -11.98
CA TYR A 105 -15.53 -5.64 -10.80
C TYR A 105 -15.76 -4.81 -9.54
N SER A 106 -16.49 -5.38 -8.57
CA SER A 106 -16.50 -4.86 -7.21
C SER A 106 -15.25 -5.32 -6.47
N GLU A 107 -14.84 -4.57 -5.46
CA GLU A 107 -13.73 -4.95 -4.58
C GLU A 107 -13.89 -6.39 -4.05
N THR A 108 -15.09 -6.73 -3.58
CA THR A 108 -15.40 -8.06 -3.07
C THR A 108 -15.19 -9.15 -4.12
N ARG A 109 -15.59 -8.92 -5.38
CA ARG A 109 -15.40 -9.90 -6.46
C ARG A 109 -13.93 -10.12 -6.80
N LEU A 110 -13.11 -9.06 -6.73
CA LEU A 110 -11.66 -9.19 -6.91
C LEU A 110 -11.04 -10.02 -5.77
N LEU A 111 -11.42 -9.74 -4.53
CA LEU A 111 -10.94 -10.48 -3.36
C LEU A 111 -11.36 -11.95 -3.41
N GLU A 112 -12.64 -12.24 -3.69
CA GLU A 112 -13.13 -13.60 -3.87
C GLU A 112 -12.37 -14.34 -4.97
N HIS A 113 -12.14 -13.69 -6.12
CA HIS A 113 -11.43 -14.29 -7.25
C HIS A 113 -9.96 -14.58 -6.95
N ALA A 114 -9.30 -13.68 -6.22
CA ALA A 114 -7.89 -13.77 -5.90
C ALA A 114 -7.59 -14.71 -4.72
N VAL A 115 -8.53 -14.88 -3.79
CA VAL A 115 -8.30 -15.57 -2.51
C VAL A 115 -9.15 -16.84 -2.35
N CYS A 116 -10.44 -16.82 -2.72
CA CYS A 116 -11.37 -17.95 -2.47
C CYS A 116 -11.32 -19.06 -3.55
N ARG A 117 -10.14 -19.34 -4.13
CA ARG A 117 -10.01 -20.38 -5.16
C ARG A 117 -10.04 -21.80 -4.62
#